data_AF-A0A836RC54-F1
#
_entry.id   AF-A0A836RC54-F1
#
_cell.length_a   1.000
_cell.length_b   1.000
_cell.length_c   1.000
_cell.angle_alpha   90.00
_cell.angle_beta   90.00
_cell.angle_gamma   90.00
#
_symmetry.space_group_name_H-M   'P 1'
#
loop_
_entity.id
_entity.type
_entity.pdbx_description
1 polymer ?
#
loop_
_entity_poly.entity_id
_entity_poly.type
_entity_poly.pdbx_seq_one_letter_code
_entity_poly.pdbx_strand_id
1 'polypeptide(L)'
;MKVYGRALDPIHIGAGGYRLGRVDNTIVREPATNVPKIPGTSISGVIRAFAEIIKNKSNSNINIEELFGSSPGNSNLKKGKLRFYDAQIIFFPISSIQGTVWITTKELLEYWFEEIENKNGESIKIPENIGDKAYPIKGINTDKPLNLGWLLLEVERVDSGKEIVLPKEVKEWVVRIVVVS
;
A
#
# COMPACT_ATOMS: atom_id res chain seq x y z
N MET A 1 -6.76 2.66 12.94
CA MET A 1 -5.92 3.71 12.35
C MET A 1 -5.36 3.19 11.03
N LYS A 2 -5.58 3.90 9.93
CA LYS A 2 -4.93 3.61 8.63
C LYS A 2 -3.54 4.26 8.64
N VAL A 3 -2.53 3.56 8.14
CA VAL A 3 -1.16 4.06 8.00
C VAL A 3 -0.73 3.84 6.57
N TYR A 4 -0.20 4.89 5.94
CA TYR A 4 0.29 4.84 4.57
C TYR A 4 1.82 4.86 4.59
N GLY A 5 2.44 4.08 3.71
CA GLY A 5 3.89 4.01 3.58
C GLY A 5 4.28 3.90 2.10
N ARG A 6 5.40 4.52 1.75
CA ARG A 6 6.02 4.41 0.43
C ARG A 6 7.33 3.63 0.56
N ALA A 7 7.49 2.60 -0.25
CA ALA A 7 8.78 1.94 -0.42
C ALA A 7 9.75 2.91 -1.12
N LEU A 8 10.84 3.28 -0.46
CA LEU A 8 11.92 4.07 -1.07
C LEU A 8 12.87 3.17 -1.87
N ASP A 9 13.09 1.97 -1.34
CA ASP A 9 13.93 0.92 -1.93
C ASP A 9 13.10 -0.34 -2.21
N PRO A 10 13.56 -1.24 -3.10
CA PRO A 10 12.91 -2.54 -3.30
C PRO A 10 12.79 -3.32 -1.99
N ILE A 11 11.59 -3.82 -1.70
CA ILE A 11 11.30 -4.59 -0.47
C ILE A 11 11.15 -6.07 -0.83
N HIS A 12 11.87 -6.94 -0.10
CA HIS A 12 11.73 -8.39 -0.21
C HIS A 12 11.17 -8.97 1.09
N ILE A 13 9.91 -9.43 1.05
CA ILE A 13 9.28 -10.18 2.14
C ILE A 13 9.19 -11.64 1.74
N GLY A 14 10.09 -12.48 2.23
CA GLY A 14 10.17 -13.89 1.83
C GLY A 14 8.93 -14.69 2.26
N ALA A 15 8.39 -15.49 1.35
CA ALA A 15 7.24 -16.37 1.61
C ALA A 15 7.59 -17.65 2.40
N GLY A 16 8.89 -17.88 2.64
CA GLY A 16 9.40 -19.08 3.31
C GLY A 16 9.48 -20.29 2.37
N GLY A 17 10.58 -21.03 2.47
CA GLY A 17 10.85 -22.25 1.70
C GLY A 17 11.25 -22.00 0.23
N TYR A 18 12.05 -22.91 -0.31
CA TYR A 18 12.26 -22.99 -1.75
C TYR A 18 10.97 -23.51 -2.39
N ARG A 19 10.36 -22.70 -3.25
CA ARG A 19 9.29 -23.19 -4.12
C ARG A 19 9.92 -23.70 -5.39
N LEU A 20 9.64 -24.95 -5.75
CA LEU A 20 10.02 -25.47 -7.06
C LEU A 20 9.21 -24.70 -8.12
N GLY A 21 9.86 -23.73 -8.76
CA GLY A 21 9.22 -22.78 -9.65
C GLY A 21 10.26 -21.90 -10.34
N ARG A 22 9.81 -20.89 -11.09
CA ARG A 22 10.72 -20.01 -11.86
C ARG A 22 11.55 -19.06 -10.99
N VAL A 23 11.17 -18.86 -9.73
CA VAL A 23 11.84 -18.00 -8.77
C VAL A 23 12.00 -18.78 -7.47
N ASP A 24 13.25 -18.93 -7.02
CA ASP A 24 13.59 -19.72 -5.83
C ASP A 24 13.01 -19.11 -4.54
N ASN A 25 13.24 -17.81 -4.35
CA ASN A 25 12.80 -17.05 -3.18
C ASN A 25 11.67 -16.10 -3.57
N THR A 26 10.43 -16.59 -3.50
CA THR A 26 9.24 -15.78 -3.80
C THR A 26 8.89 -14.83 -2.67
N ILE A 27 8.30 -13.68 -3.02
CA ILE A 27 7.69 -12.77 -2.05
C ILE A 27 6.32 -13.26 -1.57
N VAL A 28 5.93 -12.85 -0.36
CA VAL A 28 4.60 -13.14 0.20
C VAL A 28 3.51 -12.50 -0.66
N ARG A 29 2.43 -13.26 -0.89
CA ARG A 29 1.24 -12.86 -1.63
C ARG A 29 -0.02 -13.27 -0.88
N GLU A 30 -1.09 -12.52 -1.08
CA GLU A 30 -2.43 -12.90 -0.66
C GLU A 30 -2.87 -14.20 -1.35
N PRO A 31 -3.32 -15.25 -0.64
CA PRO A 31 -3.71 -16.50 -1.29
C PRO A 31 -4.89 -16.37 -2.28
N ALA A 32 -5.84 -15.47 -1.99
CA ALA A 32 -7.06 -15.32 -2.79
C ALA A 32 -6.84 -14.50 -4.07
N THR A 33 -6.04 -13.44 -4.00
CA THR A 33 -5.84 -12.49 -5.13
C THR A 33 -4.46 -12.60 -5.78
N ASN A 34 -3.53 -13.32 -5.15
CA ASN A 34 -2.13 -13.42 -5.55
C ASN A 34 -1.40 -12.05 -5.60
N VAL A 35 -1.98 -11.00 -5.01
CA VAL A 35 -1.38 -9.67 -4.90
C VAL A 35 -0.30 -9.70 -3.81
N PRO A 36 0.89 -9.11 -4.04
CA PRO A 36 1.90 -9.02 -3.00
C PRO A 36 1.40 -8.27 -1.77
N LYS A 37 1.76 -8.76 -0.58
CA LYS A 37 1.42 -8.13 0.70
C LYS A 37 2.57 -8.23 1.68
N ILE A 38 2.55 -7.37 2.69
CA ILE A 38 3.46 -7.47 3.83
C ILE A 38 2.67 -7.97 5.04
N PRO A 39 2.98 -9.16 5.61
CA PRO A 39 2.27 -9.65 6.78
C PRO A 39 2.34 -8.68 7.95
N GLY A 40 1.23 -8.54 8.68
CA GLY A 40 1.15 -7.74 9.89
C GLY A 40 2.11 -8.25 10.98
N THR A 41 2.41 -9.54 10.98
CA THR A 41 3.43 -10.15 11.85
C THR A 41 4.85 -9.68 11.53
N SER A 42 5.20 -9.55 10.24
CA SER A 42 6.49 -9.00 9.80
C SER A 42 6.63 -7.53 10.21
N ILE A 43 5.56 -6.73 9.99
CA ILE A 43 5.53 -5.32 10.40
C ILE A 43 5.67 -5.20 11.92
N SER A 44 4.90 -5.99 12.67
CA SER A 44 4.95 -6.04 14.14
C SER A 44 6.36 -6.37 14.64
N GLY A 45 7.02 -7.37 14.06
CA GLY A 45 8.37 -7.78 14.44
C GLY A 45 9.41 -6.67 14.22
N VAL A 46 9.37 -6.00 13.07
CA VAL A 46 10.28 -4.88 12.77
C VAL A 46 10.03 -3.71 13.71
N ILE A 47 8.77 -3.29 13.91
CA ILE A 47 8.45 -2.16 14.80
C ILE A 47 8.84 -2.49 16.24
N ARG A 48 8.60 -3.73 16.71
CA ARG A 48 9.02 -4.18 18.04
C ARG A 48 10.54 -4.05 18.21
N ALA A 49 11.32 -4.53 17.25
CA ALA A 49 12.78 -4.46 17.30
C ALA A 49 13.28 -3.00 17.34
N PHE A 50 12.70 -2.12 16.52
CA PHE A 50 13.04 -0.68 16.57
C PHE A 50 12.65 -0.04 17.91
N ALA A 51 11.49 -0.40 18.47
CA ALA A 51 11.05 0.11 19.77
C ALA A 51 12.00 -0.34 20.90
N GLU A 52 12.51 -1.56 20.86
CA GLU A 52 13.53 -2.06 21.79
C GLU A 52 14.85 -1.27 21.66
N ILE A 53 15.30 -1.00 20.43
CA ILE A 53 16.51 -0.17 20.18
C ILE A 53 16.34 1.25 20.73
N ILE A 54 15.18 1.89 20.49
CA ILE A 54 14.89 3.24 20.97
C ILE A 54 14.81 3.27 22.49
N LYS A 55 14.17 2.27 23.11
CA LYS A 55 14.12 2.12 24.56
C LYS A 55 15.52 2.10 25.17
N ASN A 56 16.42 1.32 24.59
CA ASN A 56 17.80 1.19 25.07
C ASN A 56 18.64 2.45 24.82
N LYS A 57 18.46 3.16 23.70
CA LYS A 57 19.24 4.35 23.36
C LYS A 57 18.78 5.62 24.08
N SER A 58 17.47 5.82 24.17
CA SER A 58 16.87 7.08 24.62
C SER A 58 16.37 7.03 26.07
N ASN A 59 16.57 5.91 26.79
CA ASN A 59 15.96 5.64 28.10
C ASN A 59 14.46 5.99 28.15
N SER A 60 13.76 5.82 27.03
CA SER A 60 12.35 6.14 26.92
C SER A 60 11.53 5.11 27.71
N ASN A 61 10.49 5.56 28.42
CA ASN A 61 9.64 4.69 29.24
C ASN A 61 8.61 3.90 28.41
N ILE A 62 9.07 3.20 27.37
CA ILE A 62 8.22 2.37 26.50
C ILE A 62 8.09 0.96 27.11
N ASN A 63 6.85 0.53 27.33
CA ASN A 63 6.56 -0.82 27.80
C ASN A 63 6.34 -1.78 26.61
N ILE A 64 7.42 -2.44 26.15
CA ILE A 64 7.41 -3.31 24.97
C ILE A 64 6.47 -4.51 25.14
N GLU A 65 6.51 -5.19 26.29
CA GLU A 65 5.67 -6.37 26.53
C GLU A 65 4.18 -6.03 26.57
N GLU A 66 3.83 -4.85 27.08
CA GLU A 66 2.44 -4.38 27.08
C GLU A 66 1.94 -4.08 25.66
N LEU A 67 2.79 -3.50 24.81
CA LEU A 67 2.41 -3.14 23.44
C LEU A 67 2.38 -4.35 22.50
N PHE A 68 3.43 -5.19 22.52
CA PHE A 68 3.63 -6.28 21.56
C PHE A 68 3.36 -7.68 22.13
N GLY A 69 3.21 -7.81 23.44
CA GLY A 69 3.02 -9.08 24.14
C GLY A 69 4.31 -9.62 24.75
N SER A 70 4.14 -10.49 25.73
CA SER A 70 5.25 -11.13 26.47
C SER A 70 6.13 -11.98 25.56
N SER A 71 7.42 -12.07 25.89
CA SER A 71 8.33 -12.99 25.23
C SER A 71 8.00 -14.45 25.55
N PRO A 72 8.27 -15.40 24.63
CA PRO A 72 8.13 -16.83 24.92
C PRO A 72 8.92 -17.23 26.17
N GLY A 73 8.33 -18.05 27.03
CA GLY A 73 8.97 -18.53 28.27
C GLY A 73 8.73 -17.67 29.51
N ASN A 74 7.98 -16.56 29.41
CA ASN A 74 7.53 -15.79 30.58
C ASN A 74 6.35 -16.50 31.27
N SER A 75 6.40 -16.61 32.60
CA SER A 75 5.36 -17.27 33.41
C SER A 75 4.01 -16.52 33.38
N ASN A 76 4.04 -15.21 33.17
CA ASN A 76 2.85 -14.37 33.02
C ASN A 76 2.69 -13.93 31.56
N LEU A 77 2.16 -14.82 30.73
CA LEU A 77 1.84 -14.54 29.32
C LEU A 77 0.78 -13.45 29.22
N LYS A 78 1.15 -12.30 28.64
CA LYS A 78 0.23 -11.21 28.32
C LYS A 78 0.14 -11.00 26.82
N LYS A 79 -1.08 -10.79 26.33
CA LYS A 79 -1.34 -10.38 24.96
C LYS A 79 -0.99 -8.90 24.79
N GLY A 80 -0.28 -8.57 23.71
CA GLY A 80 0.00 -7.18 23.35
C GLY A 80 -1.27 -6.38 23.05
N LYS A 81 -1.25 -5.09 23.40
CA LYS A 81 -2.33 -4.15 23.09
C LYS A 81 -2.44 -3.81 21.60
N LEU A 82 -1.34 -3.89 20.86
CA LEU A 82 -1.31 -3.56 19.43
C LEU A 82 -1.73 -4.76 18.58
N ARG A 83 -2.54 -4.48 17.55
CA ARG A 83 -2.90 -5.44 16.50
C ARG A 83 -2.48 -4.89 15.15
N PHE A 84 -1.64 -5.65 14.45
CA PHE A 84 -1.18 -5.31 13.11
C PHE A 84 -1.94 -6.13 12.09
N TYR A 85 -2.48 -5.45 11.08
CA TYR A 85 -3.06 -6.07 9.89
C TYR A 85 -1.99 -6.14 8.79
N ASP A 86 -2.23 -6.99 7.79
CA ASP A 86 -1.36 -7.08 6.63
C ASP A 86 -1.39 -5.76 5.84
N ALA A 87 -0.23 -5.29 5.39
CA ALA A 87 -0.18 -4.14 4.49
C ALA A 87 -0.46 -4.57 3.05
N GLN A 88 -1.44 -3.91 2.46
CA GLN A 88 -1.88 -4.11 1.08
C GLN A 88 -1.24 -3.08 0.15
N ILE A 89 -0.95 -3.47 -1.08
CA ILE A 89 -0.55 -2.53 -2.12
C ILE A 89 -1.76 -1.71 -2.55
N ILE A 90 -1.66 -0.39 -2.44
CA ILE A 90 -2.70 0.55 -2.90
C ILE A 90 -2.33 1.09 -4.28
N PHE A 91 -1.05 1.44 -4.48
CA PHE A 91 -0.52 1.97 -5.73
C PHE A 91 0.68 1.15 -6.17
N PHE A 92 0.64 0.66 -7.41
CA PHE A 92 1.75 -0.06 -8.01
C PHE A 92 2.44 0.80 -9.09
N PRO A 93 3.75 1.06 -9.00
CA PRO A 93 4.45 1.89 -9.97
C PRO A 93 4.73 1.12 -11.26
N ILE A 94 4.29 1.66 -12.39
CA ILE A 94 4.59 1.15 -13.73
C ILE A 94 5.25 2.25 -14.56
N SER A 95 6.29 1.88 -15.31
CA SER A 95 6.95 2.82 -16.23
C SER A 95 6.09 3.06 -17.46
N SER A 96 6.00 4.32 -17.90
CA SER A 96 5.30 4.73 -19.12
C SER A 96 6.10 5.80 -19.86
N ILE A 97 5.70 6.09 -21.10
CA ILE A 97 6.26 7.20 -21.89
C ILE A 97 6.07 8.56 -21.19
N GLN A 98 5.03 8.70 -20.37
CA GLN A 98 4.76 9.92 -19.61
C GLN A 98 5.49 9.93 -18.24
N GLY A 99 6.36 8.96 -17.97
CA GLY A 99 7.03 8.73 -16.68
C GLY A 99 6.33 7.68 -15.82
N THR A 100 6.70 7.58 -14.54
CA THR A 100 6.08 6.61 -13.61
C THR A 100 4.59 6.92 -13.44
N VAL A 101 3.77 5.89 -13.64
CA VAL A 101 2.32 5.90 -13.43
C VAL A 101 1.99 4.96 -12.27
N TRP A 102 1.18 5.45 -11.35
CA TRP A 102 0.72 4.68 -10.20
C TRP A 102 -0.62 4.04 -10.56
N ILE A 103 -0.59 2.73 -10.76
CA ILE A 103 -1.78 1.93 -11.10
C ILE A 103 -2.48 1.50 -9.81
N THR A 104 -3.80 1.57 -9.83
CA THR A 104 -4.69 1.14 -8.73
C THR A 104 -6.04 0.69 -9.29
N THR A 105 -6.93 0.19 -8.43
CA THR A 105 -8.31 -0.15 -8.80
C THR A 105 -9.27 0.72 -8.00
N LYS A 106 -10.52 0.85 -8.46
CA LYS A 106 -11.53 1.66 -7.76
C LYS A 106 -11.78 1.13 -6.35
N GLU A 107 -11.87 -0.19 -6.18
CA GLU A 107 -12.19 -0.83 -4.90
C GLU A 107 -11.12 -0.51 -3.85
N LEU A 108 -9.85 -0.48 -4.25
CA LEU A 108 -8.74 -0.08 -3.38
C LEU A 108 -8.87 1.39 -2.98
N LEU A 109 -9.18 2.26 -3.93
CA LEU A 109 -9.34 3.68 -3.68
C LEU A 109 -10.51 3.96 -2.72
N GLU A 110 -11.65 3.32 -2.95
CA GLU A 110 -12.83 3.42 -2.08
C GLU A 110 -12.51 2.92 -0.67
N TYR A 111 -11.98 1.70 -0.55
CA TYR A 111 -11.68 1.12 0.75
C TYR A 111 -10.65 1.93 1.56
N TRP A 112 -9.58 2.41 0.92
CA TRP A 112 -8.50 3.11 1.61
C TRP A 112 -8.76 4.60 1.84
N PHE A 113 -9.47 5.28 0.94
CA PHE A 113 -9.59 6.76 0.96
C PHE A 113 -11.01 7.31 1.20
N GLU A 114 -11.98 6.48 1.54
CA GLU A 114 -13.31 6.95 1.97
C GLU A 114 -13.30 7.83 3.23
N GLU A 115 -14.22 8.81 3.22
CA GLU A 115 -14.71 9.64 4.33
C GLU A 115 -13.66 10.14 5.34
N ILE A 116 -12.55 10.69 4.84
CA ILE A 116 -11.73 11.54 5.69
C ILE A 116 -12.10 12.99 5.39
N GLU A 117 -12.72 13.67 6.36
CA GLU A 117 -12.76 15.15 6.44
C GLU A 117 -11.34 15.70 6.63
N ASN A 118 -10.44 15.41 5.69
CA ASN A 118 -9.08 15.87 5.73
C ASN A 118 -9.05 17.26 5.11
N LYS A 119 -9.07 18.29 5.96
CA LYS A 119 -8.93 19.72 5.57
C LYS A 119 -7.70 20.00 4.68
N ASN A 120 -6.74 19.07 4.62
CA ASN A 120 -5.48 19.19 3.88
C ASN A 120 -5.32 18.17 2.73
N GLY A 121 -6.35 17.37 2.42
CA GLY A 121 -6.31 16.40 1.32
C GLY A 121 -6.49 17.02 -0.07
N GLU A 122 -6.43 16.21 -1.12
CA GLU A 122 -6.79 16.59 -2.50
C GLU A 122 -8.03 15.81 -2.91
N SER A 123 -9.11 16.50 -3.29
CA SER A 123 -10.31 15.84 -3.83
C SER A 123 -10.03 15.37 -5.26
N ILE A 124 -10.28 14.10 -5.52
CA ILE A 124 -10.17 13.49 -6.85
C ILE A 124 -11.46 12.73 -7.16
N LYS A 125 -11.82 12.72 -8.44
CA LYS A 125 -12.96 11.93 -8.94
C LYS A 125 -12.48 10.56 -9.38
N ILE A 126 -13.18 9.52 -8.94
CA ILE A 126 -12.97 8.15 -9.39
C ILE A 126 -14.16 7.70 -10.27
N PRO A 127 -13.93 6.89 -11.31
CA PRO A 127 -15.00 6.44 -12.20
C PRO A 127 -16.01 5.55 -11.46
N GLU A 128 -17.30 5.71 -11.76
CA GLU A 128 -18.36 4.83 -11.22
C GLU A 128 -18.37 3.47 -11.90
N ASN A 129 -18.22 3.44 -13.23
CA ASN A 129 -18.17 2.23 -14.03
C ASN A 129 -16.75 2.05 -14.57
N ILE A 130 -16.19 0.86 -14.36
CA ILE A 130 -14.89 0.47 -14.92
C ILE A 130 -15.15 -0.62 -15.96
N GLY A 131 -14.55 -0.46 -17.14
CA GLY A 131 -14.42 -1.50 -18.15
C GLY A 131 -12.95 -1.72 -18.55
N ASP A 132 -12.74 -2.19 -19.78
CA ASP A 132 -11.42 -2.60 -20.30
C ASP A 132 -10.54 -1.41 -20.75
N LYS A 133 -10.57 -0.30 -20.01
CA LYS A 133 -9.85 0.94 -20.32
C LYS A 133 -9.05 1.45 -19.13
N ALA A 134 -8.10 2.34 -19.42
CA ALA A 134 -7.39 3.11 -18.43
C ALA A 134 -8.16 4.40 -18.10
N TYR A 135 -8.35 4.68 -16.82
CA TYR A 135 -9.06 5.87 -16.33
C TYR A 135 -8.08 6.76 -15.57
N PRO A 136 -7.47 7.77 -16.21
CA PRO A 136 -6.53 8.64 -15.54
C PRO A 136 -7.26 9.63 -14.65
N ILE A 137 -6.93 9.61 -13.36
CA ILE A 137 -7.57 10.46 -12.36
C ILE A 137 -6.66 11.58 -11.84
N LYS A 138 -5.36 11.53 -12.17
CA LYS A 138 -4.37 12.57 -11.79
C LYS A 138 -3.16 12.58 -12.73
N GLY A 139 -2.76 13.77 -13.20
CA GLY A 139 -1.43 14.04 -13.76
C GLY A 139 -1.02 13.31 -15.05
N ILE A 140 -1.98 12.77 -15.81
CA ILE A 140 -1.73 12.05 -17.07
C ILE A 140 -2.37 12.80 -18.24
N ASN A 141 -1.64 12.93 -19.33
CA ASN A 141 -2.20 13.42 -20.59
C ASN A 141 -3.11 12.34 -21.20
N THR A 142 -4.33 12.74 -21.56
CA THR A 142 -5.43 11.90 -22.06
C THR A 142 -5.60 11.96 -23.59
N ASP A 143 -4.77 12.73 -24.30
CA ASP A 143 -4.84 12.90 -25.76
C ASP A 143 -4.29 11.69 -26.53
N LYS A 144 -3.61 10.77 -25.84
CA LYS A 144 -3.00 9.56 -26.41
C LYS A 144 -3.29 8.35 -25.53
N PRO A 145 -3.33 7.14 -26.10
CA PRO A 145 -3.42 5.90 -25.34
C PRO A 145 -2.28 5.78 -24.32
N LEU A 146 -2.56 5.11 -23.19
CA LEU A 146 -1.58 4.87 -22.14
C LEU A 146 -0.69 3.69 -22.52
N ASN A 147 0.60 3.96 -22.73
CA ASN A 147 1.58 2.93 -23.03
C ASN A 147 2.38 2.55 -21.77
N LEU A 148 2.21 1.31 -21.30
CA LEU A 148 2.89 0.71 -20.15
C LEU A 148 4.04 -0.23 -20.57
N GLY A 149 4.66 0.04 -21.73
CA GLY A 149 5.77 -0.70 -22.32
C GLY A 149 5.32 -1.91 -23.14
N TRP A 150 4.64 -2.85 -22.50
CA TRP A 150 4.14 -4.08 -23.12
C TRP A 150 2.63 -4.09 -23.36
N LEU A 151 1.95 -3.05 -22.87
CA LEU A 151 0.49 -2.91 -22.94
C LEU A 151 0.14 -1.48 -23.36
N LEU A 152 -0.72 -1.37 -24.37
CA LEU A 152 -1.31 -0.12 -24.82
C LEU A 152 -2.79 -0.12 -24.44
N LEU A 153 -3.20 0.81 -23.58
CA LEU A 153 -4.57 0.92 -23.10
C LEU A 153 -5.24 2.16 -23.67
N GLU A 154 -6.46 2.02 -24.15
CA GLU A 154 -7.32 3.16 -24.44
C GLU A 154 -7.59 3.94 -23.15
N VAL A 155 -7.67 5.25 -23.28
CA VAL A 155 -7.86 6.17 -22.15
C VAL A 155 -9.27 6.74 -22.20
N GLU A 156 -9.97 6.65 -21.07
CA GLU A 156 -11.28 7.28 -20.88
C GLU A 156 -11.20 8.35 -19.79
N ARG A 157 -11.74 9.53 -20.10
CA ARG A 157 -11.77 10.66 -19.16
C ARG A 157 -12.84 10.41 -18.10
N VAL A 158 -12.52 10.79 -16.86
CA VAL A 158 -13.44 10.68 -15.73
C VAL A 158 -14.16 12.02 -15.57
N ASP A 159 -15.32 12.14 -16.23
CA ASP A 159 -16.12 13.39 -16.22
C ASP A 159 -17.09 13.45 -15.02
N SER A 160 -17.62 12.30 -14.61
CA SER A 160 -18.50 12.13 -13.45
C SER A 160 -18.09 10.91 -12.62
N GLY A 161 -18.23 11.02 -11.30
CA GLY A 161 -18.02 9.89 -10.41
C GLY A 161 -17.88 10.30 -8.95
N LYS A 162 -17.63 9.31 -8.10
CA LYS A 162 -17.49 9.50 -6.66
C LYS A 162 -16.25 10.35 -6.35
N GLU A 163 -16.39 11.28 -5.42
CA GLU A 163 -15.25 12.04 -4.91
C GLU A 163 -14.61 11.31 -3.73
N ILE A 164 -13.29 11.19 -3.76
CA ILE A 164 -12.49 10.70 -2.64
C ILE A 164 -11.39 11.71 -2.32
N VAL A 165 -10.89 11.67 -1.09
CA VAL A 165 -9.86 12.59 -0.62
C VAL A 165 -8.53 11.86 -0.49
N LEU A 166 -7.55 12.22 -1.34
CA LEU A 166 -6.19 11.75 -1.18
C LEU A 166 -5.55 12.43 0.05
N PRO A 167 -5.03 11.66 1.03
CA PRO A 167 -4.37 12.22 2.19
C PRO A 167 -3.06 12.91 1.81
N LYS A 168 -2.62 13.87 2.64
CA LYS A 168 -1.44 14.70 2.37
C LYS A 168 -0.19 13.84 2.14
N GLU A 169 -0.05 12.80 2.93
CA GLU A 169 1.05 11.84 2.91
C GLU A 169 1.15 11.07 1.59
N VAL A 170 0.06 10.99 0.82
CA VAL A 170 0.00 10.31 -0.48
C VAL A 170 0.09 11.32 -1.62
N LYS A 171 -0.65 12.43 -1.53
CA LYS A 171 -0.77 13.41 -2.63
C LYS A 171 0.56 14.05 -3.03
N GLU A 172 1.50 14.20 -2.08
CA GLU A 172 2.77 14.89 -2.28
C GLU A 172 3.73 14.15 -3.22
N TRP A 173 3.62 12.82 -3.34
CA TRP A 173 4.51 12.03 -4.17
C TRP A 173 3.80 11.25 -5.28
N VAL A 174 2.50 11.00 -5.16
CA VAL A 174 1.72 10.37 -6.23
C VAL A 174 1.30 11.42 -7.23
N VAL A 175 2.12 11.61 -8.27
CA VAL A 175 1.92 12.63 -9.32
C VAL A 175 0.95 12.16 -10.41
N ARG A 176 0.99 10.87 -10.77
CA ARG A 176 0.25 10.31 -11.91
C ARG A 176 -0.53 9.08 -11.49
N ILE A 177 -1.85 9.11 -11.55
CA ILE A 177 -2.70 8.00 -11.11
C ILE A 177 -3.60 7.56 -12.25
N VAL A 178 -3.64 6.25 -12.45
CA VAL A 178 -4.56 5.61 -13.39
C VAL A 178 -5.27 4.48 -12.67
N VAL A 179 -6.60 4.47 -12.80
CA VAL A 179 -7.46 3.38 -12.36
C VAL A 179 -7.65 2.41 -13.50
N VAL A 180 -7.57 1.11 -13.20
CA VAL A 180 -7.83 0.00 -14.13
C VAL A 180 -8.77 -1.02 -13.46
N SER A 181 -9.34 -1.92 -14.26
CA SER A 181 -10.10 -3.08 -13.79
C SER A 181 -9.22 -4.23 -13.31
#